data_AF-A0A3D9E956-F1
#
_entry.id   AF-A0A3D9E956-F1
#
_cell.length_a   1.000
_cell.length_b   1.000
_cell.length_c   1.000
_cell.angle_alpha   90.00
_cell.angle_beta   90.00
_cell.angle_gamma   90.00
#
_symmetry.space_group_name_H-M   'P 1'
#
loop_
_entity.id
_entity.type
_entity.pdbx_description
1 polymer ?
#
loop_
_entity_poly.entity_id
_entity_poly.type
_entity_poly.pdbx_seq_one_letter_code
_entity_poly.pdbx_strand_id
1 'polypeptide(L)'
;MPQQTVTLTLGQPIYAQALYYTAMFSQKPFREALLIYREGGTYTILSPGEDHHGCWVSVTAPLDPPRHVAFMSWPSADWDHDIAAHTLTFAPDTGAFTQELRLPGEAVPRAQHGFAVAIPSPESMDPSAGWEALREQHEASFRALKDLAGVREPDVG
;
A
#
# COMPACT_ATOMS: atom_id res chain seq x y z
N MET A 1 27.01 -10.83 -21.34
CA MET A 1 26.62 -9.41 -21.34
C MET A 1 27.24 -8.78 -20.10
N PRO A 2 27.93 -7.62 -20.16
CA PRO A 2 28.37 -6.94 -18.95
C PRO A 2 27.15 -6.54 -18.11
N GLN A 3 27.24 -6.70 -16.80
CA GLN A 3 26.21 -6.24 -15.87
C GLN A 3 26.15 -4.71 -15.93
N GLN A 4 25.01 -4.17 -16.32
CA GLN A 4 24.74 -2.73 -16.22
C GLN A 4 23.97 -2.47 -14.94
N THR A 5 24.40 -1.46 -14.18
CA THR A 5 23.70 -1.00 -12.98
C THR A 5 22.90 0.24 -13.35
N VAL A 6 21.62 0.26 -12.99
CA VAL A 6 20.74 1.43 -13.08
C VAL A 6 20.41 1.86 -11.67
N THR A 7 20.61 3.15 -11.36
CA THR A 7 20.18 3.73 -10.08
C THR A 7 18.85 4.44 -10.27
N LEU A 8 17.87 4.12 -9.43
CA LEU A 8 16.56 4.77 -9.39
C LEU A 8 16.47 5.63 -8.14
N THR A 9 16.02 6.87 -8.30
CA THR A 9 15.70 7.77 -7.19
C THR A 9 14.20 7.73 -6.98
N LEU A 10 13.75 7.51 -5.74
CA LEU A 10 12.34 7.58 -5.40
C LEU A 10 11.86 9.03 -5.45
N GLY A 11 10.80 9.28 -6.20
CA GLY A 11 10.22 10.63 -6.35
C GLY A 11 9.52 11.12 -5.08
N GLN A 12 9.12 12.39 -5.11
CA GLN A 12 8.27 12.96 -4.05
C GLN A 12 6.90 12.25 -4.03
N PRO A 13 6.27 12.08 -2.86
CA PRO A 13 4.91 11.58 -2.78
C PRO A 13 3.93 12.51 -3.53
N ILE A 14 3.03 11.92 -4.32
CA ILE A 14 1.96 12.63 -5.05
C ILE A 14 0.56 12.23 -4.62
N TYR A 15 0.43 11.06 -4.00
CA TYR A 15 -0.81 10.56 -3.41
C TYR A 15 -0.44 9.56 -2.33
N ALA A 16 -1.22 9.48 -1.26
CA ALA A 16 -1.04 8.45 -0.25
C ALA A 16 -2.38 8.06 0.35
N GLN A 17 -2.48 6.82 0.81
CA GLN A 17 -3.66 6.30 1.49
C GLN A 17 -3.26 5.26 2.53
N ALA A 18 -3.89 5.34 3.70
CA ALA A 18 -3.84 4.29 4.69
C ALA A 18 -4.77 3.16 4.27
N LEU A 19 -4.40 1.92 4.58
CA LEU A 19 -5.15 0.70 4.30
C LEU A 19 -5.43 -0.05 5.60
N TYR A 20 -6.60 -0.68 5.68
CA TYR A 20 -6.97 -1.62 6.73
C TYR A 20 -7.59 -2.89 6.14
N TYR A 21 -6.88 -4.01 6.21
CA TYR A 21 -7.32 -5.31 5.70
C TYR A 21 -8.25 -6.02 6.70
N THR A 22 -9.45 -6.38 6.24
CA THR A 22 -10.40 -7.19 7.01
C THR A 22 -10.29 -8.68 6.66
N ALA A 23 -9.89 -9.00 5.43
CA ALA A 23 -9.50 -10.34 5.01
C ALA A 23 -8.08 -10.35 4.44
N MET A 24 -7.22 -11.18 5.04
CA MET A 24 -5.80 -11.31 4.72
C MET A 24 -5.46 -12.73 4.26
N PHE A 25 -4.40 -12.85 3.48
CA PHE A 25 -3.78 -14.15 3.21
C PHE A 25 -2.83 -14.51 4.35
N SER A 26 -2.81 -15.79 4.77
CA SER A 26 -2.18 -16.27 6.02
C SER A 26 -0.71 -15.93 6.24
N GLN A 27 0.07 -15.65 5.18
CA GLN A 27 1.50 -15.30 5.31
C GLN A 27 1.76 -13.80 5.52
N LYS A 28 0.74 -12.91 5.38
CA LYS A 28 0.89 -11.46 5.63
C LYS A 28 0.08 -11.07 6.87
N PRO A 29 0.71 -10.91 8.06
CA PRO A 29 -0.01 -10.74 9.30
C PRO A 29 -0.45 -9.29 9.60
N PHE A 30 -0.20 -8.34 8.70
CA PHE A 30 -0.39 -6.92 8.98
C PHE A 30 -1.71 -6.38 8.44
N ARG A 31 -2.58 -5.97 9.35
CA ARG A 31 -3.88 -5.39 9.00
C ARG A 31 -3.77 -3.96 8.51
N GLU A 32 -2.82 -3.19 9.01
CA GLU A 32 -2.64 -1.79 8.65
C GLU A 32 -1.47 -1.66 7.68
N ALA A 33 -1.59 -0.78 6.70
CA ALA A 33 -0.49 -0.39 5.82
C ALA A 33 -0.66 1.06 5.35
N LEU A 34 0.42 1.68 4.89
CA LEU A 34 0.43 2.98 4.26
C LEU A 34 0.96 2.84 2.83
N LEU A 35 0.13 3.15 1.84
CA LEU A 35 0.48 3.08 0.42
C LEU A 35 0.73 4.48 -0.14
N ILE A 36 1.92 4.69 -0.68
CA ILE A 36 2.43 6.00 -1.09
C ILE A 36 2.80 5.93 -2.57
N TYR A 37 2.13 6.73 -3.39
CA TYR A 37 2.41 6.90 -4.81
C TYR A 37 3.38 8.07 -4.97
N ARG A 38 4.36 7.92 -5.84
CA ARG A 38 5.40 8.93 -6.05
C ARG A 38 5.52 9.34 -7.50
N GLU A 39 6.10 10.52 -7.71
CA GLU A 39 6.57 10.97 -9.01
C GLU A 39 7.47 9.91 -9.68
N GLY A 40 7.43 9.86 -11.01
CA GLY A 40 8.20 8.88 -11.79
C GLY A 40 7.63 7.45 -11.77
N GLY A 41 6.40 7.26 -11.26
CA GLY A 41 5.71 5.96 -11.33
C GLY A 41 6.20 4.93 -10.32
N THR A 42 6.87 5.38 -9.25
CA THR A 42 7.31 4.52 -8.14
C THR A 42 6.32 4.58 -6.98
N TYR A 43 6.28 3.53 -6.16
CA TYR A 43 5.48 3.52 -4.93
C TYR A 43 6.30 3.01 -3.76
N THR A 44 5.81 3.31 -2.55
CA THR A 44 6.26 2.72 -1.30
C THR A 44 5.05 2.17 -0.57
N ILE A 45 5.16 0.97 0.00
CA ILE A 45 4.18 0.46 0.97
C ILE A 45 4.90 0.18 2.28
N LEU A 46 4.35 0.71 3.36
CA LEU A 46 4.88 0.54 4.72
C LEU A 46 3.85 -0.22 5.57
N SER A 47 4.31 -1.19 6.34
CA SER A 47 3.54 -1.86 7.39
C SER A 47 4.50 -2.32 8.51
N PRO A 48 4.06 -2.89 9.64
CA PRO A 48 4.96 -3.34 10.69
C PRO A 48 6.05 -4.28 10.17
N GLY A 49 7.31 -3.84 10.16
CA GLY A 49 8.43 -4.64 9.64
C GLY A 49 8.49 -4.77 8.12
N GLU A 50 7.66 -4.04 7.40
CA GLU A 50 7.56 -4.04 5.94
C GLU A 50 7.91 -2.64 5.40
N ASP A 51 8.89 -2.58 4.51
CA ASP A 51 9.23 -1.38 3.73
C ASP A 51 9.62 -1.79 2.32
N HIS A 52 8.65 -1.72 1.40
CA HIS A 52 8.88 -2.12 0.02
C HIS A 52 8.63 -1.02 -0.96
N HIS A 53 9.28 -1.19 -2.10
CA HIS A 53 9.17 -0.31 -3.24
C HIS A 53 8.85 -1.07 -4.51
N GLY A 54 8.35 -0.34 -5.48
CA GLY A 54 8.07 -0.89 -6.79
C GLY A 54 7.60 0.17 -7.76
N CYS A 55 7.04 -0.28 -8.87
CA CYS A 55 6.40 0.59 -9.86
C CYS A 55 4.88 0.43 -9.79
N TRP A 56 4.15 1.48 -10.16
CA TRP A 56 2.70 1.43 -10.27
C TRP A 56 2.22 1.95 -11.63
N VAL A 57 1.07 1.47 -12.06
CA VAL A 57 0.35 1.95 -13.23
C VAL A 57 -1.14 2.00 -12.90
N SER A 58 -1.76 3.17 -13.09
CA SER A 58 -3.19 3.36 -12.88
C SER A 58 -3.93 3.33 -14.22
N VAL A 59 -5.09 2.68 -14.26
CA VAL A 59 -5.99 2.73 -15.42
C VAL A 59 -6.73 4.08 -15.49
N THR A 60 -6.88 4.76 -14.35
CA THR A 60 -7.49 6.08 -14.27
C THR A 60 -6.43 7.19 -14.22
N ALA A 61 -6.58 8.20 -15.08
CA ALA A 61 -5.82 9.45 -15.06
C ALA A 61 -6.78 10.65 -15.10
N PRO A 62 -6.58 11.71 -14.28
CA PRO A 62 -5.56 11.82 -13.23
C PRO A 62 -5.81 10.83 -12.07
N LEU A 63 -4.78 10.61 -11.24
CA LEU A 63 -4.89 9.96 -9.93
C LEU A 63 -5.71 10.87 -9.01
N ASP A 64 -7.04 10.86 -9.11
CA ASP A 64 -7.89 11.54 -8.12
C ASP A 64 -9.37 11.08 -8.18
N PRO A 65 -9.80 10.19 -7.27
CA PRO A 65 -9.00 9.20 -6.54
C PRO A 65 -8.65 7.97 -7.40
N PRO A 66 -7.62 7.17 -7.03
CA PRO A 66 -7.32 5.93 -7.73
C PRO A 66 -8.51 4.97 -7.68
N ARG A 67 -8.78 4.27 -8.79
CA ARG A 67 -9.87 3.27 -8.86
C ARG A 67 -9.39 1.87 -9.20
N HIS A 68 -8.40 1.76 -10.07
CA HIS A 68 -7.83 0.47 -10.46
C HIS A 68 -6.35 0.66 -10.79
N VAL A 69 -5.49 0.06 -9.97
CA VAL A 69 -4.04 0.27 -10.02
C VAL A 69 -3.32 -1.06 -9.94
N ALA A 70 -2.37 -1.26 -10.85
CA ALA A 70 -1.41 -2.36 -10.80
C ALA A 70 -0.11 -1.87 -10.14
N PHE A 71 0.43 -2.70 -9.26
CA PHE A 71 1.70 -2.50 -8.56
C PHE A 71 2.60 -3.69 -8.83
N MET A 72 3.85 -3.41 -9.16
CA MET A 72 4.90 -4.40 -9.34
C MET A 72 5.98 -4.14 -8.29
N SER A 73 6.00 -4.95 -7.23
CA SER A 73 7.01 -4.91 -6.18
C SER A 73 8.37 -5.33 -6.73
N TRP A 74 9.41 -4.61 -6.34
CA TRP A 74 10.78 -5.00 -6.64
C TRP A 74 11.25 -6.15 -5.73
N PRO A 75 12.25 -6.93 -6.18
CA PRO A 75 12.90 -7.95 -5.36
C PRO A 75 13.30 -7.44 -3.97
N SER A 76 12.82 -8.11 -2.94
CA SER A 76 13.10 -7.80 -1.52
C SER A 76 12.94 -9.06 -0.68
N ALA A 77 13.44 -9.04 0.57
CA ALA A 77 13.45 -10.21 1.45
C ALA A 77 12.04 -10.78 1.71
N ASP A 78 11.07 -9.88 1.84
CA ASP A 78 9.64 -10.19 2.00
C ASP A 78 9.01 -10.92 0.79
N TRP A 79 9.63 -10.83 -0.38
CA TRP A 79 9.22 -11.54 -1.61
C TRP A 79 10.23 -12.63 -2.02
N ASP A 80 11.04 -13.13 -1.08
CA ASP A 80 12.10 -14.12 -1.34
C ASP A 80 13.06 -13.69 -2.46
N HIS A 81 13.36 -12.39 -2.50
CA HIS A 81 14.15 -11.76 -3.55
C HIS A 81 13.61 -11.94 -4.99
N ASP A 82 12.29 -12.14 -5.13
CA ASP A 82 11.56 -12.14 -6.40
C ASP A 82 10.56 -10.97 -6.48
N ILE A 83 9.91 -10.82 -7.63
CA ILE A 83 8.86 -9.81 -7.85
C ILE A 83 7.53 -10.27 -7.27
N ALA A 84 6.65 -9.31 -6.94
CA ALA A 84 5.25 -9.57 -6.66
C ALA A 84 4.37 -8.60 -7.43
N ALA A 85 3.23 -9.08 -7.94
CA ALA A 85 2.26 -8.23 -8.63
C ALA A 85 1.00 -8.10 -7.78
N HIS A 86 0.61 -6.86 -7.50
CA HIS A 86 -0.65 -6.54 -6.83
C HIS A 86 -1.56 -5.75 -7.76
N THR A 87 -2.83 -6.11 -7.83
CA THR A 87 -3.86 -5.27 -8.45
C THR A 87 -4.84 -4.86 -7.39
N LEU A 88 -4.96 -3.55 -7.13
CA LEU A 88 -5.92 -3.00 -6.19
C LEU A 88 -7.03 -2.29 -6.93
N THR A 89 -8.27 -2.57 -6.55
CA THR A 89 -9.46 -1.86 -7.01
C THR A 89 -10.12 -1.16 -5.84
N PHE A 90 -10.30 0.16 -5.95
CA PHE A 90 -10.85 1.01 -4.91
C PHE A 90 -12.25 1.49 -5.27
N ALA A 91 -13.12 1.55 -4.26
CA ALA A 91 -14.44 2.17 -4.29
C ALA A 91 -14.42 3.42 -3.39
N PRO A 92 -14.00 4.59 -3.92
CA PRO A 92 -13.75 5.78 -3.11
C PRO A 92 -14.95 6.25 -2.30
N ASP A 93 -16.16 6.07 -2.84
CA ASP A 93 -17.41 6.49 -2.20
C ASP A 93 -17.72 5.72 -0.90
N THR A 94 -17.18 4.51 -0.76
CA THR A 94 -17.38 3.66 0.43
C THR A 94 -16.07 3.42 1.20
N GLY A 95 -14.94 3.83 0.64
CA GLY A 95 -13.61 3.49 1.14
C GLY A 95 -13.22 2.03 0.94
N ALA A 96 -14.07 1.16 0.38
CA ALA A 96 -13.73 -0.25 0.24
C ALA A 96 -12.65 -0.48 -0.85
N PHE A 97 -11.84 -1.52 -0.68
CA PHE A 97 -10.94 -1.99 -1.73
C PHE A 97 -10.86 -3.51 -1.80
N THR A 98 -10.55 -4.03 -2.98
CA THR A 98 -10.11 -5.41 -3.20
C THR A 98 -8.68 -5.41 -3.73
N GLN A 99 -7.96 -6.49 -3.43
CA GLN A 99 -6.59 -6.72 -3.85
C GLN A 99 -6.42 -8.15 -4.35
N GLU A 100 -5.80 -8.30 -5.51
CA GLU A 100 -5.25 -9.58 -5.98
C GLU A 100 -3.73 -9.55 -5.88
N LEU A 101 -3.13 -10.52 -5.19
CA LEU A 101 -1.69 -10.78 -5.20
C LEU A 101 -1.37 -11.94 -6.13
N ARG A 102 -0.37 -11.77 -7.00
CA ARG A 102 0.20 -12.82 -7.85
C ARG A 102 1.70 -12.93 -7.57
N LEU A 103 2.11 -14.15 -7.25
CA LEU A 103 3.52 -14.49 -7.05
C LEU A 103 4.04 -15.29 -8.26
N PRO A 104 5.32 -15.14 -8.62
CA PRO A 104 5.96 -15.95 -9.65
C PRO A 104 5.77 -17.44 -9.39
N GLY A 105 5.41 -18.20 -10.43
CA GLY A 105 5.17 -19.64 -10.34
C GLY A 105 3.85 -20.06 -9.70
N GLU A 106 3.05 -19.15 -9.14
CA GLU A 106 1.75 -19.48 -8.55
C GLU A 106 0.59 -19.25 -9.54
N ALA A 107 -0.19 -20.30 -9.79
CA ALA A 107 -1.32 -20.24 -10.72
C ALA A 107 -2.57 -19.55 -10.13
N VAL A 108 -2.72 -19.54 -8.81
CA VAL A 108 -3.93 -19.05 -8.13
C VAL A 108 -3.62 -17.72 -7.44
N PRO A 109 -4.27 -16.61 -7.84
CA PRO A 109 -4.14 -15.34 -7.16
C PRO A 109 -4.67 -15.40 -5.73
N ARG A 110 -4.05 -14.61 -4.85
CA ARG A 110 -4.45 -14.50 -3.44
C ARG A 110 -5.28 -13.23 -3.27
N ALA A 111 -6.59 -13.40 -3.04
CA ALA A 111 -7.52 -12.29 -2.84
C ALA A 111 -7.46 -11.75 -1.41
N GLN A 112 -7.50 -10.44 -1.27
CA GLN A 112 -7.55 -9.69 -0.02
C GLN A 112 -8.52 -8.52 -0.18
N HIS A 113 -9.07 -8.01 0.92
CA HIS A 113 -9.94 -6.84 0.88
C HIS A 113 -9.95 -6.08 2.21
N GLY A 114 -10.40 -4.84 2.16
CA GLY A 114 -10.40 -3.95 3.29
C GLY A 114 -10.95 -2.58 2.98
N PHE A 115 -10.50 -1.60 3.75
CA PHE A 115 -10.84 -0.20 3.60
C PHE A 115 -9.58 0.65 3.38
N ALA A 116 -9.75 1.75 2.65
CA ALA A 116 -8.70 2.72 2.33
C ALA A 116 -9.21 4.12 2.62
N VAL A 117 -8.33 4.96 3.18
CA VAL A 117 -8.60 6.38 3.44
C VAL A 117 -7.41 7.17 2.93
N ALA A 118 -7.69 8.21 2.13
CA ALA A 118 -6.66 9.10 1.62
C ALA A 118 -5.94 9.84 2.76
N ILE A 119 -4.63 10.01 2.62
CA ILE A 119 -3.84 10.85 3.52
C ILE A 119 -3.83 12.28 2.97
N PRO A 120 -4.18 13.29 3.77
CA PRO A 120 -4.08 14.69 3.35
C PRO A 120 -2.63 15.11 3.18
N SER A 121 -2.37 16.04 2.25
CA SER A 121 -1.06 16.63 1.98
C SER A 121 0.08 15.59 1.81
N PRO A 122 -0.06 14.63 0.87
CA PRO A 122 0.97 13.60 0.64
C PRO A 122 2.35 14.21 0.38
N GLU A 123 2.43 15.37 -0.28
CA GLU A 123 3.67 16.10 -0.58
C GLU A 123 4.49 16.51 0.65
N SER A 124 3.86 16.54 1.84
CA SER A 124 4.52 16.85 3.11
C SER A 124 5.04 15.62 3.84
N MET A 125 4.72 14.42 3.36
CA MET A 125 5.13 13.17 3.97
C MET A 125 6.62 12.92 3.78
N ASP A 126 7.30 12.45 4.81
CA ASP A 126 8.63 11.87 4.73
C ASP A 126 8.55 10.35 4.91
N PRO A 127 8.50 9.57 3.80
CA PRO A 127 8.41 8.12 3.90
C PRO A 127 9.63 7.47 4.56
N SER A 128 10.77 8.17 4.65
CA SER A 128 11.98 7.64 5.29
C SER A 128 11.89 7.63 6.82
N ALA A 129 10.90 8.32 7.40
CA ALA A 129 10.59 8.23 8.82
C ALA A 129 10.13 6.82 9.25
N GLY A 130 9.71 5.99 8.29
CA GLY A 130 9.34 4.60 8.50
C GLY A 130 7.94 4.42 9.07
N TRP A 131 7.54 3.15 9.21
CA TRP A 131 6.18 2.76 9.57
C TRP A 131 5.70 3.37 10.89
N GLU A 132 6.45 3.22 11.98
CA GLU A 132 6.00 3.60 13.32
C GLU A 132 5.67 5.11 13.40
N ALA A 133 6.59 5.96 12.91
CA ALA A 133 6.43 7.40 12.93
C ALA A 133 5.25 7.86 12.04
N LEU A 134 5.13 7.31 10.83
CA LEU A 134 4.04 7.69 9.91
C LEU A 134 2.69 7.16 10.37
N ARG A 135 2.68 5.98 11.00
CA ARG A 135 1.47 5.42 11.60
C ARG A 135 0.97 6.30 12.76
N GLU A 136 1.87 6.83 13.58
CA GLU A 136 1.53 7.79 14.63
C GLU A 136 1.06 9.12 14.04
N GLN A 137 1.82 9.69 13.09
CA GLN A 137 1.50 10.95 12.42
C GLN A 137 0.10 10.93 11.79
N HIS A 138 -0.32 9.78 11.25
CA HIS A 138 -1.60 9.62 10.56
C HIS A 138 -2.64 8.83 11.38
N GLU A 139 -2.52 8.81 12.72
CA GLU A 139 -3.41 8.05 13.60
C GLU A 139 -4.90 8.29 13.32
N ALA A 140 -5.29 9.53 13.04
CA ALA A 140 -6.68 9.88 12.71
C ALA A 140 -7.22 9.12 11.48
N SER A 141 -6.41 8.96 10.43
CA SER A 141 -6.79 8.20 9.24
C SER A 141 -6.93 6.71 9.56
N PHE A 142 -6.03 6.15 10.36
CA PHE A 142 -6.12 4.76 10.80
C PHE A 142 -7.30 4.51 11.76
N ARG A 143 -7.67 5.49 12.58
CA ARG A 143 -8.89 5.41 13.40
C ARG A 143 -10.15 5.38 12.53
N ALA A 144 -10.24 6.26 11.54
CA ALA A 144 -11.36 6.27 10.58
C ALA A 144 -11.48 4.92 9.82
N LEU A 145 -10.35 4.28 9.51
CA LEU A 145 -10.35 2.94 8.91
C LEU A 145 -10.93 1.86 9.83
N LYS A 146 -10.62 1.89 11.13
CA LYS A 146 -11.20 0.96 12.11
C LYS A 146 -12.72 1.17 12.23
N ASP A 147 -13.17 2.42 12.21
CA ASP A 147 -14.59 2.76 12.22
C ASP A 147 -15.31 2.21 10.98
N LEU A 148 -14.72 2.39 9.78
CA LEU A 148 -15.23 1.81 8.53
C LEU A 148 -15.27 0.28 8.58
N ALA A 149 -14.26 -0.34 9.19
CA ALA A 149 -14.17 -1.79 9.37
C ALA A 149 -15.11 -2.33 10.48
N GLY A 150 -15.81 -1.47 11.21
CA GLY A 150 -16.67 -1.86 12.33
C GLY A 150 -15.90 -2.40 13.54
N VAL A 151 -14.61 -2.08 13.64
CA VAL A 151 -13.75 -2.49 14.77
C VAL A 151 -13.93 -1.50 15.91
N ARG A 152 -14.67 -1.89 16.94
CA ARG A 152 -14.77 -1.09 18.17
C ARG A 152 -13.51 -1.30 19.02
N GLU A 153 -12.88 -0.21 19.43
CA GLU A 153 -11.90 -0.31 20.52
C GLU A 153 -12.63 -0.69 21.82
N PRO A 154 -12.06 -1.56 22.67
CA PRO A 154 -12.67 -1.87 23.95
C PRO A 154 -12.76 -0.57 24.77
N ASP A 155 -13.95 -0.29 25.33
CA ASP A 155 -14.14 0.80 26.28
C ASP A 155 -13.11 0.64 27.41
N VAL A 156 -12.16 1.56 27.48
CA VAL A 156 -11.27 1.67 28.64
C VAL A 156 -12.07 2.39 29.72
N GLY A 157 -12.75 1.60 30.55
CA GLY A 157 -13.42 2.06 31.78
C GLY A 157 -12.45 2.42 32.90
#